data_AF-A0A8H3R1F6-F1
#
_entry.id   AF-A0A8H3R1F6-F1
#
_cell.length_a   1.000
_cell.length_b   1.000
_cell.length_c   1.000
_cell.angle_alpha   90.00
_cell.angle_beta   90.00
_cell.angle_gamma   90.00
#
_symmetry.space_group_name_H-M   'P 1'
#
loop_
_entity.id
_entity.type
_entity.pdbx_description
1 polymer ?
#
loop_
_entity_poly.entity_id
_entity_poly.type
_entity_poly.pdbx_seq_one_letter_code
_entity_poly.pdbx_strand_id
1 'polypeptide(L)'
;MAFEVAYDKFTAHIPNHPARSLFFSYQAFDPKFIHFEDALRKNIRQYNAVKEFENPSDELLREWGIYCGLNNELIGEVELDKYWLNKATQLPILSNLALDYIWLPISSCTVERSFSMYNSLLDSDRQNLSLDSLKRLSMLYFNGV
;
A
#
# COMPACT_ATOMS: atom_id res chain seq x y z
N MET A 1 -9.08 -10.71 -3.77
CA MET A 1 -7.76 -10.90 -3.12
C MET A 1 -7.85 -10.56 -1.64
N ALA A 2 -6.93 -11.03 -0.79
CA ALA A 2 -6.92 -10.75 0.67
C ALA A 2 -6.99 -9.25 1.00
N PHE A 3 -6.26 -8.42 0.24
CA PHE A 3 -6.30 -6.96 0.36
C PHE A 3 -7.71 -6.39 0.12
N GLU A 4 -8.42 -6.80 -0.94
CA GLU A 4 -9.74 -6.27 -1.27
C GLU A 4 -10.74 -6.55 -0.15
N VAL A 5 -10.73 -7.77 0.39
CA VAL A 5 -11.60 -8.16 1.50
C VAL A 5 -11.30 -7.33 2.76
N ALA A 6 -10.01 -7.12 3.07
CA ALA A 6 -9.58 -6.30 4.18
C ALA A 6 -9.95 -4.81 3.98
N TYR A 7 -9.77 -4.29 2.76
CA TYR A 7 -10.06 -2.91 2.39
C TYR A 7 -11.57 -2.62 2.39
N ASP A 8 -12.39 -3.57 1.96
CA ASP A 8 -13.86 -3.47 2.02
C ASP A 8 -14.33 -3.45 3.47
N LYS A 9 -13.78 -4.33 4.32
CA LYS A 9 -14.08 -4.33 5.76
C LYS A 9 -13.65 -3.01 6.41
N PHE A 10 -12.47 -2.51 6.10
CA PHE A 10 -11.99 -1.21 6.58
C PHE A 10 -12.90 -0.06 6.14
N THR A 11 -13.29 -0.05 4.86
CA THR A 11 -14.21 0.93 4.29
C THR A 11 -15.57 0.91 4.99
N ALA A 12 -16.10 -0.28 5.27
CA ALA A 12 -17.41 -0.45 5.90
C ALA A 12 -17.43 0.05 7.36
N HIS A 13 -16.33 -0.11 8.10
CA HIS A 13 -16.27 0.22 9.53
C HIS A 13 -15.64 1.61 9.80
N ILE A 14 -14.80 2.12 8.90
CA ILE A 14 -14.06 3.38 9.07
C ILE A 14 -14.04 4.17 7.75
N PRO A 15 -15.21 4.61 7.24
CA PRO A 15 -15.32 5.17 5.89
C PRO A 15 -14.51 6.45 5.65
N ASN A 16 -14.27 7.23 6.71
CA ASN A 16 -13.64 8.56 6.67
C ASN A 16 -12.21 8.59 7.23
N HIS A 17 -11.52 7.44 7.31
CA HIS A 17 -10.15 7.42 7.83
C HIS A 17 -9.20 8.21 6.91
N PRO A 18 -8.37 9.13 7.45
CA PRO A 18 -7.50 9.99 6.63
C PRO A 18 -6.46 9.21 5.83
N ALA A 19 -6.01 8.04 6.31
CA ALA A 19 -5.04 7.19 5.60
C ALA A 19 -5.67 6.23 4.57
N ARG A 20 -6.99 6.29 4.35
CA ARG A 20 -7.68 5.35 3.44
C ARG A 20 -7.17 5.43 2.01
N SER A 21 -7.10 6.64 1.46
CA SER A 21 -6.56 6.89 0.11
C SER A 21 -5.10 6.47 -0.01
N LEU A 22 -4.34 6.62 1.08
CA LEU A 22 -2.94 6.26 1.17
C LEU A 22 -2.76 4.74 1.05
N PHE A 23 -3.51 3.95 1.84
CA PHE A 23 -3.48 2.48 1.76
C PHE A 23 -3.85 1.94 0.38
N PHE A 24 -4.85 2.56 -0.26
CA PHE A 24 -5.22 2.20 -1.64
C PHE A 24 -4.11 2.54 -2.64
N SER A 25 -3.49 3.72 -2.50
CA SER A 25 -2.46 4.19 -3.42
C SER A 25 -1.20 3.32 -3.42
N TYR A 26 -0.85 2.72 -2.29
CA TYR A 26 0.31 1.84 -2.21
C TYR A 26 0.17 0.52 -2.94
N GLN A 27 -1.04 0.10 -3.25
CA GLN A 27 -1.27 -1.06 -4.11
C GLN A 27 -0.69 -0.86 -5.52
N ALA A 28 -0.44 0.39 -5.93
CA ALA A 28 0.28 0.69 -7.16
C ALA A 28 1.66 0.01 -7.24
N PHE A 29 2.30 -0.22 -6.09
CA PHE A 29 3.62 -0.83 -6.01
C PHE A 29 3.58 -2.36 -5.85
N ASP A 30 2.39 -2.97 -5.82
CA ASP A 30 2.23 -4.42 -5.90
C ASP A 30 1.97 -4.82 -7.36
N PRO A 31 2.90 -5.53 -8.01
CA PRO A 31 2.72 -6.00 -9.38
C PRO A 31 1.48 -6.89 -9.53
N LYS A 32 1.16 -7.73 -8.54
CA LYS A 32 -0.02 -8.60 -8.62
C LYS A 32 -1.30 -7.79 -8.66
N PHE A 33 -1.33 -6.67 -7.95
CA PHE A 33 -2.49 -5.79 -7.91
C PHE A 33 -2.71 -5.09 -9.25
N ILE A 34 -1.65 -4.52 -9.83
CA ILE A 34 -1.71 -3.75 -11.09
C ILE A 34 -1.99 -4.62 -12.31
N HIS A 35 -1.52 -5.86 -12.31
CA HIS A 35 -1.68 -6.77 -13.45
C HIS A 35 -2.93 -7.65 -13.40
N PHE A 36 -3.70 -7.57 -12.30
CA PHE A 36 -5.03 -8.17 -12.26
C PHE A 36 -5.94 -7.54 -13.34
N GLU A 37 -6.90 -8.31 -13.87
CA GLU A 37 -7.74 -8.00 -15.05
C GLU A 37 -8.69 -6.78 -14.89
N ASP A 38 -8.15 -5.60 -14.59
CA ASP A 38 -8.91 -4.37 -14.44
C ASP A 38 -8.14 -3.19 -15.05
N ALA A 39 -8.64 -2.67 -16.17
CA ALA A 39 -8.07 -1.52 -16.86
C ALA A 39 -8.08 -0.25 -16.00
N LEU A 40 -8.98 -0.15 -15.02
CA LEU A 40 -9.05 1.00 -14.11
C LEU A 40 -7.79 1.11 -13.25
N ARG A 41 -7.19 -0.03 -12.85
CA ARG A 41 -5.96 -0.08 -12.03
C ARG A 41 -4.74 0.48 -12.75
N LYS A 42 -4.80 0.60 -14.08
CA LYS A 42 -3.72 1.19 -14.88
C LYS A 42 -3.76 2.72 -14.90
N ASN A 43 -4.78 3.34 -14.31
CA ASN A 43 -4.85 4.79 -14.21
C ASN A 43 -4.06 5.29 -12.99
N ILE A 44 -2.85 5.80 -13.23
CA ILE A 44 -1.94 6.33 -12.21
C ILE A 44 -2.61 7.36 -11.28
N ARG A 45 -3.56 8.15 -11.79
CA ARG A 45 -4.24 9.21 -11.02
C ARG A 45 -5.17 8.67 -9.93
N GLN A 46 -5.50 7.38 -9.95
CA GLN A 46 -6.25 6.73 -8.87
C GLN A 46 -5.43 6.61 -7.58
N TYR A 47 -4.11 6.75 -7.67
CA TYR A 47 -3.17 6.56 -6.58
C TYR A 47 -2.56 7.89 -6.10
N ASN A 48 -3.33 8.98 -6.22
CA ASN A 48 -2.88 10.36 -5.96
C ASN A 48 -2.50 10.67 -4.50
N ALA A 49 -2.66 9.73 -3.56
CA ALA A 49 -2.11 9.90 -2.22
C ALA A 49 -0.58 9.73 -2.20
N VAL A 50 -0.01 9.09 -3.24
CA VAL A 50 1.40 9.23 -3.57
C VAL A 50 1.57 10.58 -4.26
N LYS A 51 2.32 11.48 -3.62
CA LYS A 51 2.46 12.87 -4.04
C LYS A 51 2.90 12.99 -5.50
N GLU A 52 3.79 12.11 -5.93
CA GLU A 52 4.34 12.08 -7.28
C GLU A 52 3.32 11.65 -8.33
N PHE A 53 2.22 10.99 -7.93
CA PHE A 53 1.15 10.56 -8.84
C PHE A 53 0.03 11.57 -8.99
N GLU A 54 -0.06 12.58 -8.12
CA GLU A 54 -1.01 13.69 -8.28
C GLU A 54 -0.71 14.50 -9.55
N ASN A 55 0.57 14.82 -9.76
CA ASN A 55 1.09 15.55 -10.91
C ASN A 55 2.34 14.85 -11.46
N PRO A 56 2.18 13.71 -12.16
CA PRO A 56 3.30 12.92 -12.63
C PRO A 56 4.05 13.62 -13.76
N SER A 57 5.39 13.54 -13.77
CA SER A 57 6.20 13.97 -14.90
C SER A 57 5.99 13.06 -16.12
N ASP A 58 6.39 13.55 -17.29
CA ASP A 58 6.34 12.76 -18.53
C ASP A 58 7.22 11.50 -18.44
N GLU A 59 8.37 11.59 -17.75
CA GLU A 59 9.22 10.44 -17.47
C GLU A 59 8.51 9.40 -16.59
N LEU A 60 7.80 9.84 -15.56
CA LEU A 60 7.06 8.95 -14.66
C LEU A 60 5.88 8.30 -15.37
N LEU A 61 5.15 9.04 -16.22
CA LEU A 61 4.09 8.49 -17.06
C LEU A 61 4.62 7.42 -18.02
N ARG A 62 5.80 7.65 -18.60
CA ARG A 62 6.47 6.67 -19.47
C ARG A 62 6.84 5.41 -18.70
N GLU A 63 7.46 5.55 -17.53
CA GLU A 63 7.81 4.41 -16.67
C GLU A 63 6.57 3.64 -16.21
N TRP A 64 5.51 4.35 -15.83
CA TRP A 64 4.23 3.75 -15.46
C TRP A 64 3.63 2.92 -16.61
N GLY A 65 3.65 3.45 -17.83
CA GLY A 65 3.19 2.72 -19.02
C GLY A 65 3.98 1.43 -19.26
N ILE A 66 5.31 1.47 -19.08
CA ILE A 66 6.16 0.28 -19.16
C ILE A 66 5.77 -0.71 -18.07
N TYR A 67 5.67 -0.25 -16.82
CA TYR A 67 5.32 -1.07 -15.65
C TYR A 67 3.98 -1.79 -15.86
N CYS A 68 2.92 -1.08 -16.23
CA CYS A 68 1.60 -1.68 -16.52
C CYS A 68 1.59 -2.66 -17.70
N GLY A 69 2.60 -2.59 -18.58
CA GLY A 69 2.78 -3.49 -19.73
C GLY A 69 3.69 -4.69 -19.45
N LEU A 70 4.38 -4.75 -18.31
CA LEU A 70 5.22 -5.89 -17.96
C LEU A 70 4.35 -7.13 -17.74
N ASN A 71 4.72 -8.28 -18.31
CA ASN A 71 4.07 -9.53 -17.91
C ASN A 71 4.69 -9.99 -16.58
N ASN A 72 3.95 -9.79 -15.50
CA ASN A 72 4.34 -10.12 -14.13
C ASN A 72 3.60 -11.35 -13.58
N GLU A 73 2.94 -12.15 -14.44
CA GLU A 73 2.10 -13.33 -14.09
C GLU A 73 2.80 -14.42 -13.25
N LEU A 74 4.12 -14.38 -13.10
CA LEU A 74 4.92 -15.41 -12.41
C LEU A 74 5.64 -14.92 -11.14
N ILE A 75 5.32 -13.72 -10.65
CA ILE A 75 5.86 -13.23 -9.39
C ILE A 75 5.22 -14.06 -8.26
N GLY A 76 5.98 -14.98 -7.67
CA GLY A 76 5.61 -15.75 -6.46
C GLY A 76 5.37 -14.84 -5.24
N GLU A 77 5.49 -15.35 -4.00
CA GLU A 77 5.71 -14.44 -2.85
C GLU A 77 7.06 -13.74 -3.06
N VAL A 78 7.04 -12.66 -3.85
CA VAL A 78 8.24 -11.88 -4.12
C VAL A 78 8.36 -10.84 -3.03
N GLU A 79 9.52 -10.88 -2.38
CA GLU A 79 10.12 -9.77 -1.67
C GLU A 79 10.10 -8.53 -2.59
N LEU A 80 9.11 -7.64 -2.35
CA LEU A 80 8.83 -6.47 -3.18
C LEU A 80 10.07 -5.59 -3.35
N ASP A 81 10.92 -5.51 -2.33
CA ASP A 81 12.21 -4.85 -2.37
C ASP A 81 13.12 -5.42 -3.46
N LYS A 82 13.26 -6.75 -3.57
CA LYS A 82 14.04 -7.38 -4.64
C LYS A 82 13.44 -7.13 -6.01
N TYR A 83 12.11 -7.15 -6.12
CA TYR A 83 11.43 -6.81 -7.37
C TYR A 83 11.81 -5.39 -7.83
N TRP A 84 11.62 -4.40 -6.96
CA TRP A 84 11.85 -3.01 -7.30
C TRP A 84 13.33 -2.70 -7.52
N LEU A 85 14.24 -3.30 -6.76
CA LEU A 85 15.69 -3.21 -7.01
C LEU A 85 16.06 -3.74 -8.41
N ASN A 86 15.51 -4.88 -8.82
CA ASN A 86 15.76 -5.43 -10.16
C ASN A 86 15.19 -4.56 -11.29
N LYS A 87 14.22 -3.68 -10.99
CA LYS A 87 13.62 -2.74 -11.94
C LYS A 87 14.26 -1.37 -11.94
N ALA A 88 15.20 -1.07 -11.04
CA ALA A 88 15.81 0.26 -10.91
C ALA A 88 16.49 0.77 -12.20
N THR A 89 17.00 -0.13 -13.04
CA THR A 89 17.62 0.27 -14.34
C THR A 89 16.59 0.59 -15.41
N GLN A 90 15.43 -0.07 -15.40
CA GLN A 90 14.36 0.10 -16.40
C GLN A 90 13.36 1.19 -16.00
N LEU A 91 13.11 1.31 -14.69
CA LEU A 91 12.10 2.15 -14.06
C LEU A 91 12.73 2.94 -12.91
N PRO A 92 13.73 3.80 -13.15
CA PRO A 92 14.50 4.44 -12.08
C PRO A 92 13.65 5.33 -11.17
N ILE A 93 12.65 6.05 -11.69
CA ILE A 93 11.80 6.91 -10.87
C ILE A 93 10.83 6.05 -10.07
N LEU A 94 10.11 5.15 -10.73
CA LEU A 94 9.08 4.32 -10.11
C LEU A 94 9.68 3.33 -9.09
N SER A 95 10.86 2.78 -9.37
CA SER A 95 11.59 1.90 -8.45
C SER A 95 12.01 2.63 -7.17
N ASN A 96 12.56 3.84 -7.28
CA ASN A 96 12.90 4.63 -6.09
C ASN A 96 11.67 4.94 -5.25
N LEU A 97 10.57 5.38 -5.89
CA LEU A 97 9.31 5.62 -5.18
C LEU A 97 8.81 4.35 -4.50
N ALA A 98 8.79 3.23 -5.21
CA ALA A 98 8.35 1.97 -4.65
C ALA A 98 9.20 1.59 -3.42
N LEU A 99 10.52 1.69 -3.50
CA LEU A 99 11.43 1.39 -2.39
C LEU A 99 11.19 2.31 -1.17
N ASP A 100 10.74 3.55 -1.37
CA ASP A 100 10.37 4.44 -0.27
C ASP A 100 9.03 4.03 0.39
N TYR A 101 8.08 3.50 -0.40
CA TYR A 101 6.72 3.25 0.06
C TYR A 101 6.43 1.79 0.47
N ILE A 102 7.18 0.78 -0.02
CA ILE A 102 6.92 -0.64 0.27
C ILE A 102 7.17 -1.03 1.74
N TRP A 103 8.00 -0.27 2.46
CA TRP A 103 8.31 -0.51 3.88
C TRP A 103 7.28 0.09 4.82
N LEU A 104 6.40 0.94 4.31
CA LEU A 104 5.27 1.38 5.08
C LEU A 104 4.38 0.15 5.34
N PRO A 105 3.64 0.11 6.46
CA PRO A 105 2.91 -1.08 6.89
C PRO A 105 1.69 -1.35 6.00
N ILE A 106 1.93 -1.81 4.77
CA ILE A 106 0.92 -2.14 3.77
C ILE A 106 1.25 -3.46 3.05
N SER A 107 2.10 -4.31 3.61
CA SER A 107 2.06 -5.71 3.19
C SER A 107 0.67 -6.26 3.57
N SER A 108 0.01 -7.00 2.69
CA SER A 108 -1.36 -7.50 2.92
C SER A 108 -1.49 -8.25 4.26
N CYS A 109 -0.44 -8.97 4.67
CA CYS A 109 -0.34 -9.63 5.98
C CYS A 109 -0.25 -8.63 7.14
N THR A 110 0.55 -7.56 7.00
CA THR A 110 0.65 -6.49 8.01
C THR A 110 -0.67 -5.72 8.12
N VAL A 111 -1.39 -5.54 7.01
CA VAL A 111 -2.70 -4.90 6.97
C VAL A 111 -3.75 -5.77 7.67
N GLU A 112 -3.83 -7.06 7.36
CA GLU A 112 -4.71 -8.01 8.07
C GLU A 112 -4.39 -8.09 9.57
N ARG A 113 -3.11 -8.15 9.92
CA ARG A 113 -2.67 -8.15 11.32
C ARG A 113 -3.01 -6.83 12.00
N SER A 114 -2.84 -5.70 11.32
CA SER A 114 -3.20 -4.37 11.83
C SER A 114 -4.71 -4.24 12.02
N PHE A 115 -5.54 -4.74 11.08
CA PHE A 115 -6.99 -4.74 11.22
C PHE A 115 -7.48 -5.75 12.26
N SER A 116 -6.82 -6.89 12.42
CA SER A 116 -7.14 -7.86 13.49
C SER A 116 -6.83 -7.27 14.86
N MET A 117 -5.67 -6.61 15.00
CA MET A 117 -5.29 -5.90 16.22
C MET A 117 -6.19 -4.67 16.46
N TYR A 118 -6.58 -3.95 15.41
CA TYR A 118 -7.53 -2.84 15.52
C TYR A 118 -8.92 -3.32 15.95
N ASN A 119 -9.39 -4.47 15.43
CA ASN A 119 -10.63 -5.08 15.87
C ASN A 119 -10.55 -5.59 17.32
N SER A 120 -9.40 -6.10 17.79
CA SER A 120 -9.24 -6.45 19.21
C SER A 120 -9.23 -5.22 20.12
N LEU A 121 -8.71 -4.08 19.64
CA LEU A 121 -8.74 -2.80 20.35
C LEU A 121 -10.14 -2.16 20.36
N LEU A 122 -10.99 -2.50 19.38
CA LEU A 122 -12.37 -2.02 19.27
C LEU A 122 -13.42 -3.00 19.82
N ASP A 123 -12.99 -4.19 20.26
CA ASP A 123 -13.85 -5.14 20.94
C ASP A 123 -14.38 -4.55 22.25
N SER A 124 -15.39 -5.18 22.83
CA SER A 124 -16.25 -4.71 23.93
C SER A 124 -15.57 -4.13 25.17
N ASP A 125 -14.26 -4.29 25.34
CA ASP A 125 -13.42 -3.67 26.39
C ASP A 125 -12.98 -2.23 26.04
N ARG A 126 -13.96 -1.35 25.77
CA ARG A 126 -13.75 0.08 25.45
C ARG A 126 -12.90 0.82 26.50
N GLN A 127 -11.58 0.85 26.31
CA GLN A 127 -10.71 1.85 26.91
C GLN A 127 -10.47 2.91 25.84
N ASN A 128 -11.06 4.10 26.02
CA ASN A 128 -10.82 5.24 25.13
C ASN A 128 -9.31 5.47 25.02
N LEU A 129 -8.74 5.18 23.84
CA LEU A 129 -7.33 5.44 23.60
C LEU A 129 -7.12 6.94 23.59
N SER A 130 -6.53 7.44 24.68
CA SER A 130 -6.06 8.81 24.75
C SER A 130 -4.97 9.05 23.70
N LEU A 131 -4.73 10.31 23.33
CA LEU A 131 -3.63 10.68 22.44
C LEU A 131 -2.27 10.13 22.94
N ASP A 132 -2.12 9.94 24.26
CA ASP A 132 -0.92 9.35 24.88
C ASP A 132 -0.82 7.84 24.62
N SER A 133 -1.95 7.13 24.71
CA SER A 133 -2.04 5.70 24.38
C SER A 133 -1.76 5.46 22.90
N LEU A 134 -2.22 6.36 22.03
CA LEU A 134 -1.98 6.34 20.59
C LEU A 134 -0.49 6.55 20.25
N LYS A 135 0.17 7.52 20.92
CA LYS A 135 1.62 7.73 20.80
C LYS A 135 2.43 6.52 21.27
N ARG A 136 2.03 5.89 22.38
CA ARG A 136 2.67 4.66 22.89
C ARG A 136 2.45 3.47 21.94
N LEU A 137 1.27 3.37 21.35
CA LEU A 137 0.97 2.34 20.35
C LEU A 137 1.84 2.51 19.10
N SER A 138 1.99 3.74 18.60
CA SER A 138 2.93 4.04 17.51
C SER A 138 4.38 3.72 17.90
N MET A 139 4.82 4.06 19.12
CA MET A 139 6.17 3.72 19.59
C MET A 139 6.43 2.22 19.70
N LEU A 140 5.44 1.42 20.14
CA LEU A 140 5.54 -0.04 20.18
C LEU A 140 5.56 -0.65 18.77
N TYR A 141 4.81 -0.08 17.83
CA TYR A 141 4.75 -0.50 16.43
C TYR A 141 6.08 -0.31 15.69
N PHE A 142 6.83 0.77 16.01
CA PHE A 142 8.12 1.07 15.37
C PHE A 142 9.34 0.51 16.10
N ASN A 143 9.21 0.07 17.36
CA ASN A 143 10.32 -0.47 18.16
C ASN A 143 10.18 -1.95 18.54
N GLY A 144 9.12 -2.62 18.10
CA GLY A 144 8.94 -4.06 18.30
C GLY A 144 9.68 -4.87 17.24
N VAL A 145 10.93 -5.20 17.52
CA VAL A 145 11.66 -6.30 16.87
C VAL A 145 11.04 -7.63 17.30
#